data_AF-A0A7X8XTB7-F1
#
_entry.id   AF-A0A7X8XTB7-F1
#
_cell.length_a   1.000
_cell.length_b   1.000
_cell.length_c   1.000
_cell.angle_alpha   90.00
_cell.angle_beta   90.00
_cell.angle_gamma   90.00
#
_symmetry.space_group_name_H-M   'P 1'
#
loop_
_entity.id
_entity.type
_entity.pdbx_description
1 polymer ?
#
loop_
_entity_poly.entity_id
_entity_poly.type
_entity_poly.pdbx_seq_one_letter_code
_entity_poly.pdbx_strand_id
1 'polypeptide(L)' 'MTHRDLTIAEVLRDPLIRQVMRADHISVSRMANLLQDAARRQELALSANIAPIAHAAARSVPRIDLR' A
#
# COMPACT_ATOMS: atom_id res chain seq x y z
N MET A 1 -0.92 16.09 15.55
CA MET A 1 0.15 15.07 15.64
C MET A 1 0.24 14.39 14.28
N THR A 2 1.35 14.47 13.58
CA THR A 2 1.56 13.70 12.34
C THR A 2 1.88 12.26 12.74
N HIS A 3 0.94 11.35 12.54
CA HIS A 3 1.20 9.92 12.71
C HIS A 3 2.20 9.50 11.64
N ARG A 4 3.42 9.18 12.04
CA ARG A 4 4.43 8.61 11.15
C ARG A 4 4.10 7.14 10.94
N ASP A 5 4.04 6.72 9.68
CA ASP A 5 3.90 5.31 9.33
C ASP A 5 5.15 4.52 9.74
N LEU A 6 4.92 3.32 10.27
CA LEU A 6 5.98 2.40 10.65
C LEU A 6 6.39 1.55 9.45
N THR A 7 7.69 1.32 9.31
CA THR A 7 8.21 0.30 8.40
C THR A 7 7.87 -1.10 8.91
N ILE A 8 7.83 -2.08 8.01
CA ILE A 8 7.62 -3.50 8.38
C ILE A 8 8.65 -3.95 9.43
N ALA A 9 9.90 -3.50 9.31
CA ALA A 9 10.96 -3.83 10.26
C ALA A 9 10.70 -3.25 11.66
N GLU A 10 10.18 -2.02 11.75
CA GLU A 10 9.80 -1.39 13.02
C GLU A 10 8.61 -2.13 13.65
N VAL A 11 7.58 -2.49 12.86
CA VAL A 11 6.43 -3.28 13.31
C VAL A 11 6.87 -4.63 13.89
N LEU A 12 7.73 -5.37 13.20
CA LEU A 12 8.22 -6.67 13.69
C LEU A 12 9.12 -6.56 14.94
N ARG A 13 9.69 -5.37 15.19
CA ARG A 13 10.50 -5.07 16.38
C ARG A 13 9.70 -4.48 17.54
N ASP A 14 8.42 -4.18 17.35
CA ASP A 14 7.58 -3.63 18.40
C ASP A 14 7.26 -4.70 19.49
N PRO A 15 7.42 -4.37 20.78
CA PRO A 15 7.22 -5.31 21.87
C PRO A 15 5.76 -5.75 22.03
N LEU A 16 4.78 -4.87 21.79
CA LEU A 16 3.36 -5.18 21.91
C LEU A 16 2.91 -6.06 20.74
N ILE A 17 3.37 -5.75 19.52
CA ILE A 17 3.10 -6.58 18.35
C ILE A 17 3.68 -7.99 18.55
N ARG A 18 4.89 -8.11 19.11
CA ARG A 18 5.46 -9.42 19.47
C ARG A 18 4.66 -10.16 20.53
N GLN A 19 4.02 -9.46 21.47
CA GLN A 19 3.15 -10.11 22.47
C GLN A 19 1.91 -10.70 21.79
N VAL A 20 1.26 -9.95 20.91
CA VAL A 20 0.09 -10.42 20.14
C VAL A 20 0.48 -11.61 19.26
N MET A 21 1.60 -11.53 18.52
CA MET A 21 2.07 -12.65 17.71
C MET A 21 2.32 -13.93 18.52
N ARG A 22 2.84 -13.80 19.75
CA ARG A 22 3.05 -14.95 20.65
C ARG A 22 1.73 -15.53 21.12
N ALA A 23 0.77 -14.69 21.47
CA ALA A 23 -0.58 -15.12 21.84
C ALA A 23 -1.25 -15.90 20.69
N ASP A 24 -1.01 -15.49 19.46
CA ASP A 24 -1.59 -16.10 18.26
C ASP A 24 -0.73 -17.24 17.65
N HIS A 25 0.38 -17.62 18.29
CA HIS A 25 1.33 -18.61 17.78
C HIS A 25 1.86 -18.31 16.36
N ILE A 26 2.04 -17.03 16.02
CA ILE A 26 2.53 -16.57 14.73
C ILE A 26 4.05 -16.35 14.79
N SER A 27 4.79 -16.94 13.85
CA SER A 27 6.23 -16.69 13.70
C SER A 27 6.50 -15.33 13.05
N VAL A 28 7.68 -14.76 13.34
CA VAL A 28 8.13 -13.49 12.73
C VAL A 28 8.14 -13.57 11.20
N SER A 29 8.62 -14.68 10.63
CA SER A 29 8.63 -14.88 9.18
C SER A 29 7.21 -14.91 8.59
N ARG A 30 6.25 -15.54 9.27
CA ARG A 30 4.85 -15.55 8.81
C ARG A 30 4.26 -14.14 8.81
N MET A 31 4.46 -13.37 9.88
CA MET A 31 3.99 -11.98 9.95
C MET A 31 4.66 -11.10 8.89
N ALA A 32 5.98 -11.27 8.68
CA ALA A 32 6.71 -10.54 7.64
C ALA A 32 6.11 -10.79 6.24
N ASN A 33 5.83 -12.05 5.90
CA ASN A 33 5.23 -12.40 4.62
C ASN A 33 3.83 -11.79 4.44
N LEU A 34 3.01 -11.78 5.50
CA LEU A 34 1.68 -11.17 5.47
C LEU A 34 1.76 -9.65 5.23
N LEU A 35 2.65 -8.96 5.94
CA LEU A 35 2.82 -7.51 5.79
C LEU A 35 3.38 -7.14 4.41
N GLN A 36 4.32 -7.92 3.88
CA GLN A 36 4.85 -7.72 2.53
C GLN A 36 3.76 -7.95 1.47
N ASP A 37 2.94 -8.97 1.62
CA ASP A 37 1.84 -9.24 0.70
C ASP A 37 0.79 -8.11 0.74
N ALA A 38 0.44 -7.65 1.93
CA ALA A 38 -0.45 -6.51 2.11
C ALA A 38 0.11 -5.23 1.47
N ALA A 39 1.40 -4.93 1.66
CA ALA A 39 2.06 -3.78 1.05
C ALA A 39 2.02 -3.83 -0.48
N ARG A 40 2.34 -4.99 -1.10
CA ARG A 40 2.25 -5.17 -2.55
C ARG A 40 0.82 -4.95 -3.06
N ARG A 41 -0.18 -5.48 -2.36
CA ARG A 41 -1.59 -5.29 -2.73
C ARG A 41 -2.00 -3.81 -2.63
N GLN A 42 -1.51 -3.10 -1.62
CA GLN A 42 -1.75 -1.68 -1.45
C GLN A 42 -1.15 -0.87 -2.60
N GLU A 43 0.09 -1.14 -3.00
CA GLU A 43 0.75 -0.51 -4.15
C GLU A 43 -0.03 -0.72 -5.46
N LEU A 44 -0.51 -1.95 -5.68
CA LEU A 44 -1.35 -2.27 -6.84
C LEU A 44 -2.68 -1.52 -6.82
N ALA A 45 -3.34 -1.44 -5.67
CA ALA A 45 -4.60 -0.71 -5.51
C ALA A 45 -4.43 0.80 -5.73
N LEU A 46 -3.34 1.39 -5.22
CA LEU A 46 -3.00 2.79 -5.46
C LEU A 46 -2.73 3.06 -6.94
N SER A 47 -1.97 2.19 -7.61
CA SER A 47 -1.68 2.28 -9.03
C SER A 47 -2.94 2.15 -9.89
N ALA A 48 -3.85 1.24 -9.53
CA ALA A 48 -5.13 1.05 -10.21
C ALA A 48 -6.07 2.26 -10.05
N ASN A 49 -6.04 2.95 -8.91
CA ASN A 49 -6.80 4.19 -8.69
C ASN A 49 -6.27 5.40 -9.49
N ILE A 50 -5.03 5.36 -9.97
CA ILE A 50 -4.45 6.41 -10.83
C ILE A 50 -4.77 6.15 -12.32
N ALA A 51 -5.01 4.90 -12.73
CA ALA A 51 -5.36 4.58 -14.11
C ALA A 51 -6.63 5.29 -14.68
N PRO A 52 -7.75 5.45 -13.93
CA PRO A 52 -8.96 6.07 -14.48
C PRO A 52 -8.82 7.57 -14.75
N ILE A 53 -8.00 8.30 -13.98
CA ILE A 53 -7.75 9.74 -14.22
C ILE A 53 -6.85 9.98 -15.44
N ALA A 54 -5.90 9.09 -15.74
CA ALA A 54 -5.08 9.18 -16.94
C ALA A 54 -5.89 8.93 -18.23
N HIS A 55 -6.85 8.00 -18.20
CA HIS A 55 -7.74 7.71 -19.33
C HIS A 55 -8.77 8.82 -19.60
N ALA A 56 -9.20 9.55 -18.58
CA ALA A 56 -10.14 10.66 -18.73
C ALA A 56 -9.48 11.89 -19.37
N ALA A 57 -8.24 12.22 -18.97
CA ALA A 57 -7.50 13.38 -19.51
C ALA A 57 -7.12 13.23 -20.99
N ALA A 58 -6.93 12.00 -21.48
CA ALA A 58 -6.62 11.74 -22.88
C ALA A 58 -7.82 11.94 -23.84
N ARG A 59 -9.06 11.97 -23.33
CA ARG A 59 -10.28 12.02 -24.15
C ARG A 59 -10.80 13.45 -24.38
N SER A 60 -10.22 14.45 -23.73
CA SER A 60 -10.74 15.83 -23.69
C SER A 60 -9.95 16.84 -24.55
N VAL A 61 -9.21 16.41 -25.57
CA VAL A 61 -8.63 17.33 -26.57
C VAL A 61 -9.47 17.30 -27.84
N PRO A 62 -10.48 18.18 -28.00
CA PRO A 62 -11.06 18.42 -29.32
C PRO A 62 -10.01 19.21 -30.11
N ARG A 63 -9.42 18.55 -31.10
CA ARG A 63 -8.57 19.19 -32.10
C ARG A 63 -9.45 20.13 -32.90
N ILE A 64 -9.50 21.40 -32.51
CA ILE A 64 -10.17 22.45 -33.30
C ILE A 64 -9.28 22.67 -34.51
N ASP A 65 -9.66 22.07 -35.64
CA ASP A 65 -9.01 22.28 -36.92
C ASP A 65 -9.19 23.74 -37.36
N LEU A 66 -8.03 24.36 -37.62
CA LEU A 66 -7.83 25.71 -38.13
C LEU A 66 -8.30 25.78 -39.60
N ARG A 67 -9.30 26.62 -39.89
CA ARG A 67 -9.53 27.19 -41.24
C ARG A 67 -10.20 28.55 -41.16
#